data_AF-A0AAW0XZ41-F1
#
_entry.id   AF-A0AAW0XZ41-F1
#
_cell.length_a   1.000
_cell.length_b   1.000
_cell.length_c   1.000
_cell.angle_alpha   90.00
_cell.angle_beta   90.00
_cell.angle_gamma   90.00
#
_symmetry.space_group_name_H-M   'P 1'
#
loop_
_entity.id
_entity.type
_entity.pdbx_description
1 polymer ?
#
loop_
_entity_poly.entity_id
_entity_poly.type
_entity_poly.pdbx_seq_one_letter_code
_entity_poly.pdbx_strand_id
1 'polypeptide(L)'
;MLLKFLTIVSAVGVCMLVVAVARTRGQDVECSSEVSALCPEGPQPVPTYLADPEDCTSYCECDGTTAFHFTCDPGLLYNDVIHVCDWPDNVDCGTRPTASSIEE
;
A
#
# COMPACT_ATOMS: atom_id res chain seq x y z
N MET A 1 1.37 46.62 13.77
CA MET A 1 1.64 45.26 14.28
C MET A 1 0.39 44.36 14.26
N LEU A 2 -0.73 44.79 14.84
CA LEU A 2 -1.95 43.96 15.02
C LEU A 2 -2.53 43.36 13.71
N LEU A 3 -2.50 44.13 12.60
CA LEU A 3 -3.00 43.66 11.30
C LEU A 3 -2.13 42.57 10.66
N LYS A 4 -0.81 42.58 10.92
CA LYS A 4 0.13 41.53 10.48
C LYS A 4 -0.08 40.23 11.25
N PHE A 5 -0.38 40.32 12.55
CA PHE A 5 -0.75 39.15 13.37
C PHE A 5 -2.06 38.52 12.89
N LEU A 6 -3.07 39.34 12.56
CA LEU A 6 -4.36 38.84 12.05
C LEU A 6 -4.23 38.12 10.69
N THR A 7 -3.38 38.65 9.79
CA THR A 7 -3.11 37.98 8.50
C THR A 7 -2.33 36.69 8.66
N ILE A 8 -1.41 36.60 9.63
CA ILE A 8 -0.65 35.37 9.92
C ILE A 8 -1.55 34.32 10.56
N VAL A 9 -2.43 34.70 11.49
CA VAL A 9 -3.40 33.76 12.12
C VAL A 9 -4.40 33.24 11.10
N SER A 10 -4.87 34.08 10.18
CA SER A 10 -5.72 33.66 9.07
C SER A 10 -4.97 32.77 8.09
N ALA A 11 -3.77 33.15 7.65
CA ALA A 11 -2.97 32.36 6.71
C ALA A 11 -2.53 31.01 7.29
N VAL A 12 -2.08 30.95 8.55
CA VAL A 12 -1.70 29.71 9.24
C VAL A 12 -2.93 28.86 9.57
N GLY A 13 -4.04 29.46 9.98
CA GLY A 13 -5.31 28.74 10.20
C GLY A 13 -5.85 28.13 8.91
N VAL A 14 -5.83 28.89 7.81
CA VAL A 14 -6.18 28.40 6.47
C VAL A 14 -5.21 27.31 6.03
N CYS A 15 -3.90 27.48 6.24
CA CYS A 15 -2.85 26.50 5.92
C CYS A 15 -3.06 25.18 6.70
N MET A 16 -3.36 25.25 7.99
CA MET A 16 -3.65 24.07 8.82
C MET A 16 -4.94 23.38 8.41
N LEU A 17 -5.98 24.13 8.00
CA LEU A 17 -7.20 23.54 7.44
C LEU A 17 -6.94 22.86 6.10
N VAL A 18 -6.15 23.46 5.19
CA VAL A 18 -5.77 22.78 3.95
C VAL A 18 -4.85 21.60 4.21
N VAL A 19 -3.96 21.61 5.19
CA VAL A 19 -3.12 20.44 5.55
C VAL A 19 -3.94 19.33 6.20
N ALA A 20 -4.93 19.66 7.05
CA ALA A 20 -5.83 18.68 7.65
C ALA A 20 -6.76 18.02 6.60
N VAL A 21 -7.16 18.76 5.56
CA VAL A 21 -7.95 18.24 4.42
C VAL A 21 -7.06 17.64 3.33
N ALA A 22 -5.78 18.04 3.24
CA ALA A 22 -4.75 17.48 2.36
C ALA A 22 -3.98 16.31 3.01
N ARG A 23 -4.62 15.58 3.92
CA ARG A 23 -4.40 14.13 3.95
C ARG A 23 -5.14 13.57 2.75
N THR A 24 -4.59 13.81 1.57
CA THR A 24 -5.03 13.17 0.35
C THR A 24 -4.96 11.67 0.61
N ARG A 25 -6.11 11.01 0.56
CA ARG A 25 -6.20 9.59 0.17
C ARG A 25 -5.60 9.48 -1.23
N GLY A 26 -4.28 9.44 -1.26
CA GLY A 26 -3.46 9.18 -2.43
C GLY A 26 -2.52 8.02 -2.11
N GLN A 27 -3.05 7.04 -1.38
CA GLN A 27 -2.30 5.89 -0.85
C GLN A 27 -3.07 4.64 -1.24
N ASP A 28 -3.20 4.47 -2.55
CA ASP A 28 -4.03 3.42 -3.13
C ASP A 28 -3.25 2.64 -4.21
N VAL A 29 -1.95 2.97 -4.40
CA VAL A 29 -1.04 2.31 -5.37
C VAL A 29 0.22 1.79 -4.68
N GLU A 30 0.56 2.29 -3.50
CA GLU A 30 1.71 1.84 -2.70
C GLU A 30 1.24 0.89 -1.60
N CYS A 31 2.05 -0.14 -1.33
CA CYS A 31 1.85 -0.99 -0.17
C CYS A 31 2.27 -0.27 1.13
N SER A 32 1.98 -0.88 2.28
CA SER A 32 2.36 -0.31 3.57
C SER A 32 3.87 -0.08 3.69
N SER A 33 4.26 0.87 4.54
CA SER A 33 5.68 1.17 4.79
C SER A 33 6.45 -0.03 5.36
N GLU A 34 5.74 -0.88 6.10
CA GLU A 34 6.24 -2.13 6.66
C GLU A 34 6.62 -3.12 5.55
N VAL A 35 5.81 -3.21 4.50
CA VAL A 35 6.11 -4.02 3.31
C VAL A 35 7.23 -3.38 2.49
N SER A 36 7.20 -2.05 2.29
CA SER A 36 8.27 -1.34 1.57
C SER A 36 9.64 -1.49 2.25
N ALA A 37 9.68 -1.59 3.59
CA ALA A 37 10.91 -1.84 4.33
C ALA A 37 11.53 -3.23 4.07
N LEU A 38 10.80 -4.15 3.44
CA LEU A 38 11.30 -5.46 3.01
C LEU A 38 11.92 -5.41 1.60
N CYS A 39 11.76 -4.30 0.86
CA CYS A 39 12.37 -4.16 -0.46
C CYS A 39 13.91 -4.08 -0.34
N PRO A 40 14.64 -4.81 -1.19
CA PRO A 40 16.10 -4.84 -1.11
C PRO A 40 16.71 -3.52 -1.61
N GLU A 41 17.78 -3.08 -0.96
CA GLU A 41 18.54 -1.92 -1.41
C GLU A 41 19.40 -2.26 -2.64
N GLY A 42 19.30 -1.44 -3.68
CA GLY A 42 20.14 -1.52 -4.87
C GLY A 42 19.61 -2.40 -6.00
N PRO A 43 20.37 -2.53 -7.11
CA PRO A 43 19.90 -3.21 -8.31
C PRO A 43 19.69 -4.70 -8.06
N GLN A 44 18.50 -5.20 -8.37
CA GLN A 44 18.19 -6.62 -8.32
C GLN A 44 18.30 -7.25 -9.71
N PRO A 45 18.78 -8.50 -9.83
CA PRO A 45 18.83 -9.21 -11.11
C PRO A 45 17.43 -9.62 -11.60
N VAL A 46 16.45 -9.67 -10.70
CA VAL A 46 15.04 -10.00 -10.97
C VAL A 46 14.13 -9.11 -10.11
N PRO A 47 12.88 -8.87 -10.53
CA PRO A 47 11.90 -8.18 -9.69
C PRO A 47 11.69 -8.89 -8.35
N THR A 48 11.43 -8.10 -7.31
CA THR A 48 11.10 -8.62 -5.98
C THR A 48 9.61 -8.45 -5.75
N TYR A 49 8.94 -9.56 -5.43
CA TYR A 49 7.53 -9.59 -5.11
C TYR A 49 7.32 -9.98 -3.64
N LEU A 50 6.39 -9.31 -2.97
CA LEU A 50 6.08 -9.50 -1.55
C LEU A 50 4.58 -9.76 -1.40
N ALA A 51 4.19 -10.63 -0.47
CA ALA A 51 2.79 -10.86 -0.16
C ALA A 51 2.19 -9.64 0.56
N ASP A 52 0.96 -9.26 0.22
CA ASP A 52 0.21 -8.28 1.01
C ASP A 52 -0.30 -8.96 2.30
N PRO A 53 0.09 -8.48 3.50
CA PRO A 53 -0.34 -9.09 4.77
C PRO A 53 -1.83 -8.92 5.07
N GLU A 54 -2.49 -7.95 4.44
CA GLU A 54 -3.91 -7.61 4.66
C GLU A 54 -4.82 -8.10 3.53
N ASP A 55 -4.28 -8.67 2.45
CA ASP A 55 -5.08 -9.20 1.33
C ASP A 55 -4.40 -10.38 0.62
N CYS A 56 -5.02 -11.56 0.67
CA CYS A 56 -4.51 -12.74 -0.05
C CYS A 56 -4.67 -12.64 -1.57
N THR A 57 -5.57 -11.77 -2.04
CA THR A 57 -5.79 -11.51 -3.47
C THR A 57 -4.82 -10.48 -4.05
N SER A 58 -3.96 -9.88 -3.21
CA SER A 58 -3.03 -8.85 -3.63
C SER A 58 -1.58 -9.16 -3.23
N TYR A 59 -0.65 -8.48 -3.89
CA TYR A 59 0.78 -8.56 -3.67
C TYR A 59 1.43 -7.22 -3.97
N CYS A 60 2.72 -7.12 -3.65
CA CYS A 60 3.50 -5.92 -3.88
C CYS A 60 4.70 -6.22 -4.77
N GLU A 61 5.02 -5.32 -5.69
CA GLU A 61 6.27 -5.33 -6.45
C GLU A 61 7.17 -4.19 -5.98
N CYS A 62 8.43 -4.49 -5.70
CA CYS A 62 9.40 -3.47 -5.31
C CYS A 62 9.96 -2.74 -6.54
N ASP A 63 9.86 -1.42 -6.53
CA ASP A 63 10.67 -0.53 -7.37
C ASP A 63 11.62 0.26 -6.46
N GLY A 64 12.88 -0.19 -6.42
CA GLY A 64 13.87 0.29 -5.47
C GLY A 64 13.49 -0.06 -4.03
N THR A 65 13.21 0.97 -3.22
CA THR A 65 12.86 0.85 -1.79
C THR A 65 11.37 1.03 -1.51
N THR A 66 10.56 1.17 -2.57
CA THR A 66 9.12 1.37 -2.46
C THR A 66 8.40 0.16 -3.03
N ALA A 67 7.43 -0.36 -2.29
CA ALA A 67 6.57 -1.45 -2.73
C ALA A 67 5.25 -0.91 -3.29
N PHE A 68 4.87 -1.35 -4.49
CA PHE A 68 3.65 -0.96 -5.17
C PHE A 68 2.65 -2.10 -5.18
N HIS A 69 1.37 -1.80 -4.97
CA HIS A 69 0.28 -2.76 -4.80
C HIS A 69 -0.28 -3.25 -6.14
N PHE A 70 -0.49 -4.56 -6.25
CA PHE A 70 -1.06 -5.25 -7.40
C PHE A 70 -2.10 -6.26 -6.94
N THR A 71 -3.21 -6.34 -7.66
CA THR A 71 -4.29 -7.28 -7.36
C THR A 71 -4.33 -8.37 -8.42
N CYS A 72 -4.50 -9.60 -7.99
CA CYS A 72 -4.70 -10.75 -8.87
C CYS A 72 -6.03 -10.65 -9.63
N ASP A 73 -6.12 -11.35 -10.76
CA ASP A 73 -7.39 -11.49 -11.47
C ASP A 73 -8.46 -12.12 -10.55
N PRO A 74 -9.76 -11.81 -10.76
CA PRO A 74 -10.82 -12.33 -9.92
C PRO A 74 -10.80 -13.86 -9.77
N GLY A 75 -10.79 -14.32 -8.52
CA GLY A 75 -10.77 -15.75 -8.18
C GLY A 75 -9.37 -16.36 -8.05
N LEU A 76 -8.30 -15.59 -8.27
CA LEU A 76 -6.92 -16.01 -8.02
C LEU A 76 -6.38 -15.41 -6.71
N LEU A 77 -5.42 -16.12 -6.12
CA LEU A 77 -4.74 -15.73 -4.88
C LEU A 77 -3.23 -15.61 -5.16
N TYR A 78 -2.56 -14.70 -4.46
CA TYR A 78 -1.11 -14.57 -4.62
C TYR A 78 -0.38 -15.71 -3.92
N ASN A 79 0.32 -16.52 -4.70
CA ASN A 79 1.19 -17.59 -4.24
C ASN A 79 2.60 -17.04 -3.96
N ASP A 80 2.94 -16.88 -2.69
CA ASP A 80 4.22 -16.31 -2.24
C ASP A 80 5.41 -17.29 -2.38
N VAL A 81 5.14 -18.57 -2.65
CA VAL A 81 6.18 -19.59 -2.88
C VAL A 81 6.75 -19.51 -4.31
N ILE A 82 5.88 -19.24 -5.29
CA ILE A 82 6.25 -19.17 -6.72
C ILE A 82 6.09 -17.77 -7.33
N HIS A 83 5.69 -16.79 -6.51
CA HIS A 83 5.55 -15.38 -6.86
C HIS A 83 4.62 -15.08 -8.03
N VAL A 84 3.49 -15.78 -8.11
CA VAL A 84 2.44 -15.56 -9.14
C VAL A 84 1.04 -15.67 -8.54
N CYS A 85 0.06 -15.09 -9.23
CA CYS A 85 -1.35 -15.37 -8.96
C CYS A 85 -1.70 -16.79 -9.40
N ASP A 86 -2.26 -17.59 -8.51
CA ASP A 86 -2.56 -19.00 -8.71
C ASP A 86 -3.96 -19.34 -8.19
N TRP A 87 -4.44 -20.53 -8.52
CA TRP A 87 -5.73 -21.03 -8.07
C TRP A 87 -5.75 -21.26 -6.55
N PRO A 88 -6.88 -21.03 -5.88
CA PRO A 88 -6.99 -21.18 -4.42
C PRO A 88 -6.52 -22.54 -3.88
N ASP A 89 -6.71 -23.62 -4.64
CA ASP A 89 -6.29 -24.97 -4.27
C ASP A 89 -4.75 -25.13 -4.14
N ASN A 90 -3.98 -24.19 -4.71
CA ASN A 90 -2.52 -24.20 -4.73
C ASN A 90 -1.88 -23.18 -3.75
N VAL A 91 -2.69 -22.39 -3.03
CA VAL A 91 -2.21 -21.26 -2.22
C VAL A 91 -2.61 -21.42 -0.76
N ASP A 92 -1.64 -21.29 0.14
CA ASP A 92 -1.88 -21.15 1.57
C ASP A 92 -1.87 -19.66 1.94
N CYS A 93 -3.03 -19.08 2.24
CA CYS A 93 -3.15 -17.68 2.64
C CYS A 93 -2.70 -17.41 4.07
N GLY A 94 -2.51 -18.44 4.91
CA GLY A 94 -2.27 -18.26 6.34
C GLY A 94 -3.37 -17.39 6.98
N THR A 95 -2.99 -16.24 7.52
CA THR A 95 -3.91 -15.28 8.17
C THR A 95 -4.37 -14.14 7.26
N ARG A 96 -3.92 -14.10 6.00
CA ARG A 96 -4.27 -13.05 5.04
C ARG A 96 -5.74 -13.23 4.63
N PRO A 97 -6.61 -12.24 4.83
CA PRO A 97 -8.01 -12.39 4.46
C PRO A 97 -8.16 -12.42 2.94
N THR A 98 -9.17 -13.12 2.46
CA THR A 98 -9.61 -13.09 1.06
C THR A 98 -10.86 -12.23 0.93
N ALA A 99 -11.12 -11.64 -0.25
CA ALA A 99 -12.41 -10.98 -0.51
C ALA A 99 -13.62 -11.89 -0.26
N SER A 100 -13.47 -13.21 -0.42
CA SER A 100 -14.50 -14.21 -0.10
C SER A 100 -14.74 -14.43 1.41
N SER A 101 -13.85 -13.97 2.28
CA SER A 101 -13.94 -14.12 3.75
C SER A 101 -14.61 -12.94 4.46
N ILE A 102 -15.01 -11.91 3.72
CA ILE A 102 -15.69 -10.71 4.26
C ILE A 102 -17.22 -10.77 4.02
N GLU A 103 -17.71 -11.75 3.26
CA GLU A 103 -19.15 -12.00 3.04
C GLU A 103 -19.68 -13.20 3.84
N GLU A 104 -19.39 -13.28 5.16
CA GLU A 104 -20.14 -14.13 6.10
C GLU A 104 -20.88 -13.31 7.17
#